data_AF-S3BAA8-F1
#
_entry.id   AF-S3BAA8-F1
#
_cell.length_a   1.000
_cell.length_b   1.000
_cell.length_c   1.000
_cell.angle_alpha   90.00
_cell.angle_beta   90.00
_cell.angle_gamma   90.00
#
_symmetry.space_group_name_H-M   'P 1'
#
loop_
_entity.id
_entity.type
_entity.pdbx_description
1 polymer ?
#
loop_
_entity_poly.entity_id
_entity_poly.type
_entity_poly.pdbx_seq_one_letter_code
_entity_poly.pdbx_strand_id
1 'polypeptide(L)'
;MLHRTFSATLFAGTIAASLPAAAHFGLILPDPAMVLEQSKTAFKLDVSFIRPMEASTMTMVKPAAFYVVEDGRKTDLTPALHPGKLFGRDDWTLEYKFEKPGVYQFVVEPLPYWEQSEDKFYLHYTKVIVPALGAGLGIDPKDDDWSKPVGMKTEIVPLTRPYGNYAGTLFQGRVLVDGKSAPNTTVKVEFLNESDLYQPRNSYYTTQVMKTDDNGIFTFAAPWAGWWGFAAVRDAGYTLKVDGVDKPVEMGAVLWTEFGKPMVRKIRQPGL
;
A
#
# COMPACT_ATOMS: atom_id res chain seq x y z
N MET A 1 44.14 -59.23 16.86
CA MET A 1 43.17 -58.18 17.26
C MET A 1 43.32 -57.03 16.28
N LEU A 2 42.37 -56.85 15.34
CA LEU A 2 42.38 -55.73 14.38
C LEU A 2 41.50 -54.61 14.93
N HIS A 3 42.07 -53.40 15.05
CA HIS A 3 41.32 -52.18 15.32
C HIS A 3 40.57 -51.72 14.07
N ARG A 4 39.25 -51.51 14.19
CA ARG A 4 38.44 -50.78 13.21
C ARG A 4 38.18 -49.38 13.75
N THR A 5 38.78 -48.39 13.11
CA THR A 5 38.47 -46.97 13.29
C THR A 5 37.19 -46.65 12.52
N PHE A 6 36.18 -46.13 13.21
CA PHE A 6 35.01 -45.51 12.58
C PHE A 6 35.24 -44.00 12.50
N SER A 7 35.41 -43.48 11.28
CA SER A 7 35.33 -42.04 11.01
C SER A 7 33.87 -41.62 11.01
N ALA A 8 33.47 -40.83 12.00
CA ALA A 8 32.19 -40.14 12.01
C ALA A 8 32.33 -38.83 11.22
N THR A 9 31.83 -38.81 9.98
CA THR A 9 31.73 -37.58 9.19
C THR A 9 30.56 -36.77 9.72
N LEU A 10 30.87 -35.69 10.47
CA LEU A 10 29.88 -34.76 10.99
C LEU A 10 29.36 -33.90 9.83
N PHE A 11 28.16 -34.18 9.33
CA PHE A 11 27.48 -33.35 8.35
C PHE A 11 26.91 -32.12 9.09
N ALA A 12 27.67 -31.02 9.12
CA ALA A 12 27.19 -29.75 9.63
C ALA A 12 26.17 -29.16 8.63
N GLY A 13 24.89 -29.52 8.81
CA GLY A 13 23.80 -28.91 8.07
C GLY A 13 23.61 -27.47 8.51
N THR A 14 23.98 -26.52 7.64
CA THR A 14 23.63 -25.11 7.79
C THR A 14 22.11 -24.97 7.65
N ILE A 15 21.41 -24.92 8.77
CA ILE A 15 20.01 -24.48 8.80
C ILE A 15 20.04 -22.99 8.52
N ALA A 16 19.87 -22.60 7.25
CA ALA A 16 19.56 -21.22 6.91
C ALA A 16 18.19 -20.91 7.51
N ALA A 17 18.18 -20.20 8.63
CA ALA A 17 16.95 -19.65 9.17
C ALA A 17 16.38 -18.69 8.13
N SER A 18 15.35 -19.11 7.41
CA SER A 18 14.58 -18.24 6.53
C SER A 18 13.93 -17.18 7.41
N LEU A 19 14.52 -15.99 7.46
CA LEU A 19 13.86 -14.83 8.03
C LEU A 19 12.51 -14.68 7.31
N PRO A 20 11.41 -14.47 8.04
CA PRO A 20 10.13 -14.19 7.40
C PRO A 20 10.32 -12.98 6.49
N ALA A 21 10.04 -13.16 5.19
CA ALA A 21 10.15 -12.09 4.21
C ALA A 21 9.25 -10.93 4.65
N ALA A 22 9.86 -9.79 4.96
CA ALA A 22 9.13 -8.58 5.29
C ALA A 22 8.31 -8.16 4.06
N ALA A 23 7.06 -7.77 4.25
CA ALA A 23 6.25 -7.34 3.12
C ALA A 23 6.63 -5.91 2.72
N HIS A 24 6.83 -5.73 1.42
CA HIS A 24 7.13 -4.44 0.83
C HIS A 24 5.88 -3.81 0.23
N PHE A 25 5.72 -2.50 0.37
CA PHE A 25 4.55 -1.78 -0.10
C PHE A 25 5.00 -0.53 -0.84
N GLY A 26 4.45 -0.31 -2.05
CA GLY A 26 4.43 1.04 -2.58
C GLY A 26 3.50 1.88 -1.73
N LEU A 27 3.86 3.14 -1.54
CA LEU A 27 3.14 4.09 -0.70
C LEU A 27 2.77 5.33 -1.51
N ILE A 28 1.53 5.77 -1.34
CA ILE A 28 1.12 7.14 -1.59
C ILE A 28 0.46 7.59 -0.29
N LEU A 29 1.09 8.51 0.44
CA LEU A 29 0.62 9.00 1.73
C LEU A 29 0.11 10.44 1.59
N PRO A 30 -1.21 10.65 1.58
CA PRO A 30 -1.79 11.98 1.58
C PRO A 30 -1.81 12.58 2.99
N ASP A 31 -1.43 13.85 3.08
CA ASP A 31 -1.56 14.66 4.29
C ASP A 31 -2.24 16.00 3.96
N PRO A 32 -3.47 16.26 4.45
CA PRO A 32 -4.32 15.34 5.20
C PRO A 32 -4.90 14.21 4.33
N ALA A 33 -5.46 13.16 4.93
CA ALA A 33 -6.09 12.04 4.20
C ALA A 33 -7.29 12.43 3.32
N MET A 34 -7.94 13.55 3.65
CA MET A 34 -9.09 14.11 2.94
C MET A 34 -9.15 15.61 3.12
N VAL A 35 -9.75 16.33 2.16
CA VAL A 35 -9.89 17.78 2.20
C VAL A 35 -11.36 18.16 2.20
N LEU A 36 -11.85 18.80 3.27
CA LEU A 36 -13.23 19.31 3.33
C LEU A 36 -13.35 20.74 2.79
N GLU A 37 -12.38 21.60 3.08
CA GLU A 37 -12.37 23.01 2.66
C GLU A 37 -10.97 23.43 2.22
N GLN A 38 -10.85 24.02 1.02
CA GLN A 38 -9.55 24.39 0.43
C GLN A 38 -8.83 25.49 1.21
N SER A 39 -9.57 26.41 1.81
CA SER A 39 -9.03 27.59 2.50
C SER A 39 -8.29 27.27 3.80
N LYS A 40 -8.26 25.99 4.22
CA LYS A 40 -7.80 25.59 5.55
C LYS A 40 -6.53 24.73 5.60
N THR A 41 -6.06 24.15 4.49
CA THR A 41 -4.88 23.24 4.56
C THR A 41 -4.11 23.12 3.25
N ALA A 42 -2.78 23.10 3.33
CA ALA A 42 -1.92 22.60 2.25
C ALA A 42 -2.12 21.08 2.13
N PHE A 43 -2.17 20.56 0.90
CA PHE A 43 -2.30 19.12 0.67
C PHE A 43 -1.04 18.59 0.00
N LYS A 44 -0.43 17.59 0.63
CA LYS A 44 0.83 16.98 0.22
C LYS A 44 0.66 15.49 0.01
N LEU A 45 1.41 14.93 -0.94
CA LEU A 45 1.53 13.50 -1.18
C LEU A 45 3.01 13.12 -1.05
N ASP A 46 3.31 12.17 -0.17
CA ASP A 46 4.60 11.47 -0.19
C ASP A 46 4.44 10.15 -0.96
N VAL A 47 5.45 9.81 -1.78
CA VAL A 47 5.46 8.66 -2.68
C VAL A 47 6.72 7.85 -2.43
N SER A 48 6.53 6.63 -1.90
CA SER A 48 7.63 5.80 -1.37
C SER A 48 7.50 4.31 -1.64
N PHE A 49 8.52 3.56 -1.21
CA PHE A 49 8.51 2.11 -1.09
C PHE A 49 8.98 1.72 0.32
N ILE A 50 8.13 1.02 1.08
CA ILE A 50 8.27 0.91 2.54
C ILE A 50 8.04 -0.50 3.08
N ARG A 51 8.47 -0.70 4.32
CA ARG A 51 8.00 -1.76 5.23
C ARG A 51 7.13 -1.11 6.32
N PRO A 52 5.78 -1.17 6.21
CA PRO A 52 4.86 -0.34 6.99
C PRO A 52 4.96 -0.47 8.50
N MET A 53 4.96 -1.69 9.03
CA MET A 53 5.02 -1.90 10.48
C MET A 53 6.36 -1.46 11.07
N GLU A 54 7.44 -1.56 10.29
CA GLU A 54 8.79 -1.18 10.69
C GLU A 54 9.09 0.32 10.51
N ALA A 55 8.13 1.10 9.99
CA ALA A 55 8.30 2.53 9.72
C ALA A 55 9.58 2.85 8.92
N SER A 56 9.98 1.95 8.01
CA SER A 56 11.23 2.08 7.27
C SER A 56 10.99 2.18 5.77
N THR A 57 11.73 3.06 5.11
CA THR A 57 11.70 3.20 3.65
C THR A 57 12.90 2.52 3.00
N MET A 58 12.69 2.17 1.74
CA MET A 58 13.70 1.69 0.82
C MET A 58 14.04 2.81 -0.16
N THR A 59 15.21 2.75 -0.78
CA THR A 59 15.55 3.70 -1.83
C THR A 59 14.62 3.51 -3.02
N MET A 60 13.78 4.52 -3.28
CA MET A 60 12.87 4.53 -4.42
C MET A 60 13.42 5.43 -5.53
N VAL A 61 13.72 4.85 -6.68
CA VAL A 61 13.97 5.62 -7.91
C VAL A 61 12.69 6.34 -8.33
N LYS A 62 12.81 7.45 -9.07
CA LYS A 62 11.65 8.18 -9.59
C LYS A 62 10.72 7.19 -10.33
N PRO A 63 9.41 7.16 -10.02
CA PRO A 63 8.50 6.19 -10.63
C PRO A 63 8.38 6.41 -12.14
N ALA A 64 8.00 5.35 -12.86
CA ALA A 64 7.78 5.40 -14.30
C ALA A 64 6.61 6.34 -14.65
N ALA A 65 5.57 6.34 -13.81
CA ALA A 65 4.52 7.36 -13.85
C ALA A 65 3.94 7.63 -12.46
N PHE A 66 3.55 8.88 -12.23
CA PHE A 66 2.70 9.29 -11.14
C PHE A 66 1.60 10.18 -11.70
N TYR A 67 0.34 9.87 -11.43
CA TYR A 67 -0.79 10.59 -12.01
C TYR A 67 -1.99 10.59 -11.09
N VAL A 68 -2.94 11.46 -11.40
CA VAL A 68 -4.24 11.49 -10.76
C VAL A 68 -5.35 11.22 -11.78
N VAL A 69 -6.34 10.44 -11.39
CA VAL A 69 -7.58 10.22 -12.13
C VAL A 69 -8.73 10.85 -11.38
N GLU A 70 -9.47 11.72 -12.06
CA GLU A 70 -10.68 12.39 -11.57
C GLU A 70 -11.67 12.49 -12.73
N ASP A 71 -12.94 12.13 -12.52
CA ASP A 71 -13.99 12.10 -13.55
C ASP A 71 -13.56 11.34 -14.83
N GLY A 72 -12.81 10.24 -14.66
CA GLY A 72 -12.24 9.45 -15.75
C GLY A 72 -11.10 10.13 -16.53
N ARG A 73 -10.71 11.36 -16.19
CA ARG A 73 -9.58 12.08 -16.80
C ARG A 73 -8.30 11.78 -16.04
N LYS A 74 -7.31 11.26 -16.77
CA LYS A 74 -5.93 11.05 -16.27
C LYS A 74 -5.09 12.31 -16.48
N THR A 75 -4.43 12.80 -15.43
CA THR A 75 -3.49 13.92 -15.47
C THR A 75 -2.14 13.48 -14.94
N ASP A 76 -1.09 13.63 -15.75
CA ASP A 76 0.29 13.28 -15.37
C ASP A 76 0.85 14.28 -14.34
N LEU A 77 1.39 13.74 -13.25
CA LEU A 77 2.01 14.45 -12.14
C LEU A 77 3.50 14.10 -11.98
N THR A 78 4.03 13.18 -12.80
CA THR A 78 5.43 12.74 -12.78
C THR A 78 6.43 13.90 -12.85
N PRO A 79 6.22 14.94 -13.69
CA PRO A 79 7.12 16.09 -13.74
C PRO A 79 7.14 16.93 -12.46
N ALA A 80 6.05 16.90 -11.68
CA ALA A 80 5.89 17.70 -10.47
C ALA A 80 6.47 17.03 -9.21
N LEU A 81 6.78 15.72 -9.28
CA LEU A 81 7.52 15.02 -8.23
C LEU A 81 8.92 15.63 -8.05
N HIS A 82 9.22 15.99 -6.82
CA HIS A 82 10.52 16.48 -6.39
C HIS A 82 11.02 15.68 -5.18
N PRO A 83 12.34 15.70 -4.90
CA PRO A 83 12.89 15.00 -3.75
C PRO A 83 12.27 15.49 -2.43
N GLY A 84 11.88 14.56 -1.59
CA GLY A 84 11.34 14.76 -0.24
C GLY A 84 12.05 13.87 0.77
N LYS A 85 11.49 13.80 1.99
CA LYS A 85 11.94 12.85 3.01
C LYS A 85 10.75 12.25 3.74
N LEU A 86 10.76 10.93 3.89
CA LEU A 86 9.82 10.18 4.70
C LEU A 86 10.60 9.23 5.63
N PHE A 87 10.22 9.19 6.92
CA PHE A 87 10.94 8.46 7.97
C PHE A 87 12.47 8.69 7.98
N GLY A 88 12.88 9.93 7.69
CA GLY A 88 14.29 10.35 7.69
C GLY A 88 15.11 9.94 6.46
N ARG A 89 14.50 9.27 5.47
CA ARG A 89 15.16 8.81 4.23
C ARG A 89 14.61 9.54 3.01
N ASP A 90 15.41 9.57 1.95
CA ASP A 90 15.05 10.25 0.70
C ASP A 90 13.85 9.57 0.05
N ASP A 91 12.93 10.39 -0.44
CA ASP A 91 11.66 9.96 -1.01
C ASP A 91 11.20 10.92 -2.10
N TRP A 92 10.01 10.72 -2.67
CA TRP A 92 9.39 11.66 -3.60
C TRP A 92 8.19 12.33 -2.98
N THR A 93 7.99 13.61 -3.27
CA THR A 93 6.86 14.37 -2.73
C THR A 93 6.26 15.32 -3.76
N LEU A 94 4.99 15.68 -3.56
CA LEU A 94 4.21 16.61 -4.37
C LEU A 94 3.26 17.41 -3.49
N GLU A 95 3.23 18.73 -3.63
CA GLU A 95 2.10 19.55 -3.20
C GLU A 95 1.04 19.59 -4.31
N TYR A 96 -0.22 19.30 -3.97
CA TYR A 96 -1.30 19.26 -4.93
C TYR A 96 -2.44 20.20 -4.53
N LYS A 97 -2.98 20.93 -5.50
CA LYS A 97 -4.09 21.86 -5.31
C LYS A 97 -5.33 21.34 -6.03
N PHE A 98 -6.36 21.02 -5.26
CA PHE A 98 -7.67 20.64 -5.81
C PHE A 98 -8.33 21.84 -6.49
N GLU A 99 -8.80 21.68 -7.73
CA GLU A 99 -9.43 22.77 -8.49
C GLU A 99 -10.96 22.81 -8.31
N LYS A 100 -11.57 21.66 -8.02
CA LYS A 100 -13.01 21.50 -7.85
C LYS A 100 -13.31 20.36 -6.85
N PRO A 101 -14.55 20.25 -6.34
CA PRO A 101 -14.96 19.06 -5.60
C PRO A 101 -14.85 17.81 -6.48
N GLY A 102 -14.29 16.75 -5.92
CA GLY A 102 -14.12 15.49 -6.62
C GLY A 102 -13.51 14.39 -5.76
N VAL A 103 -13.53 13.16 -6.29
CA VAL A 103 -12.84 12.01 -5.72
C VAL A 103 -11.64 11.69 -6.60
N TYR A 104 -10.46 11.90 -6.06
CA TYR A 104 -9.20 11.85 -6.79
C TYR A 104 -8.49 10.52 -6.51
N GLN A 105 -8.21 9.75 -7.55
CA GLN A 105 -7.43 8.51 -7.45
C GLN A 105 -5.99 8.81 -7.86
N PHE A 106 -5.09 8.94 -6.88
CA PHE A 106 -3.66 9.10 -7.13
C PHE A 106 -3.01 7.74 -7.31
N VAL A 107 -2.17 7.61 -8.34
CA VAL A 107 -1.64 6.34 -8.80
C VAL A 107 -0.16 6.44 -9.12
N VAL A 108 0.59 5.45 -8.65
CA VAL A 108 2.01 5.25 -8.98
C VAL A 108 2.17 3.97 -9.80
N GLU A 109 2.80 4.12 -10.96
CA GLU A 109 3.38 3.02 -11.72
C GLU A 109 4.90 3.01 -11.45
N PRO A 110 5.42 2.04 -10.68
CA PRO A 110 6.81 2.05 -10.27
C PRO A 110 7.74 1.53 -11.38
N LEU A 111 9.04 1.74 -11.21
CA LEU A 111 10.05 0.90 -11.84
C LEU A 111 10.31 -0.34 -10.96
N PRO A 112 10.71 -1.49 -11.53
CA PRO A 112 11.05 -2.68 -10.75
C PRO A 112 12.12 -2.38 -9.69
N TYR A 113 11.86 -2.75 -8.44
CA TYR A 113 12.81 -2.66 -7.34
C TYR A 113 13.50 -4.01 -7.11
N TRP A 114 14.84 -4.05 -7.14
CA TRP A 114 15.61 -5.26 -6.86
C TRP A 114 15.80 -5.45 -5.36
N GLU A 115 15.19 -6.47 -4.77
CA GLU A 115 15.43 -6.87 -3.38
C GLU A 115 16.46 -8.00 -3.33
N GLN A 116 17.71 -7.62 -3.12
CA GLN A 116 18.84 -8.55 -3.12
C GLN A 116 18.70 -9.65 -2.06
N SER A 117 18.12 -9.34 -0.89
CA SER A 117 17.97 -10.32 0.20
C SER A 117 16.91 -11.39 -0.10
N GLU A 118 15.99 -11.12 -1.01
CA GLU A 118 14.92 -12.05 -1.43
C GLU A 118 15.10 -12.59 -2.85
N ASP A 119 16.18 -12.21 -3.52
CA ASP A 119 16.52 -12.64 -4.88
C ASP A 119 15.40 -12.43 -5.92
N LYS A 120 14.64 -11.33 -5.79
CA LYS A 120 13.49 -11.02 -6.66
C LYS A 120 13.28 -9.52 -6.87
N PHE A 121 12.52 -9.19 -7.92
CA PHE A 121 12.04 -7.84 -8.15
C PHE A 121 10.64 -7.62 -7.57
N TYR A 122 10.38 -6.41 -7.09
CA TYR A 122 9.05 -5.94 -6.72
C TYR A 122 8.54 -4.90 -7.72
N LEU A 123 7.29 -5.05 -8.15
CA LEU A 123 6.59 -4.11 -9.02
C LEU A 123 5.18 -3.83 -8.47
N HIS A 124 5.08 -2.87 -7.57
CA HIS A 124 3.87 -2.57 -6.80
C HIS A 124 3.14 -1.32 -7.33
N TYR A 125 2.11 -1.55 -8.13
CA TYR A 125 1.19 -0.51 -8.61
C TYR A 125 0.37 0.00 -7.44
N THR A 126 0.53 1.27 -7.08
CA THR A 126 0.00 1.79 -5.83
C THR A 126 -1.07 2.83 -6.10
N LYS A 127 -2.15 2.79 -5.31
CA LYS A 127 -3.26 3.73 -5.39
C LYS A 127 -3.66 4.24 -4.01
N VAL A 128 -4.04 5.50 -3.93
CA VAL A 128 -4.81 6.07 -2.81
C VAL A 128 -5.95 6.90 -3.37
N ILE A 129 -7.08 6.94 -2.66
CA ILE A 129 -8.30 7.61 -3.11
C ILE A 129 -8.65 8.69 -2.09
N VAL A 130 -8.68 9.94 -2.56
CA VAL A 130 -8.82 11.12 -1.71
C VAL A 130 -10.07 11.90 -2.10
N PRO A 131 -11.08 12.01 -1.22
CA PRO A 131 -12.19 12.92 -1.43
C PRO A 131 -11.74 14.36 -1.11
N ALA A 132 -12.13 15.30 -1.96
CA ALA A 132 -11.79 16.71 -1.81
C ALA A 132 -12.99 17.65 -1.96
N LEU A 133 -12.93 18.75 -1.20
CA LEU A 133 -13.87 19.86 -1.17
C LEU A 133 -15.33 19.43 -0.96
N GLY A 134 -15.53 18.44 -0.07
CA GLY A 134 -16.85 17.94 0.31
C GLY A 134 -17.48 16.92 -0.64
N ALA A 135 -16.79 16.55 -1.73
CA ALA A 135 -17.22 15.44 -2.57
C ALA A 135 -17.19 14.10 -1.81
N GLY A 136 -18.03 13.15 -2.23
CA GLY A 136 -18.13 11.83 -1.60
C GLY A 136 -18.85 11.79 -0.25
N LEU A 137 -19.35 12.94 0.25
CA LEU A 137 -20.19 13.03 1.45
C LEU A 137 -21.67 12.74 1.18
N GLY A 138 -22.13 12.90 -0.07
CA GLY A 138 -23.53 12.73 -0.48
C GLY A 138 -23.86 11.35 -1.05
N ILE A 139 -25.10 11.20 -1.52
CA ILE A 139 -25.62 10.03 -2.26
C ILE A 139 -25.65 10.33 -3.77
N ASP A 140 -25.05 11.44 -4.23
CA ASP A 140 -25.05 11.74 -5.66
C ASP A 140 -24.12 10.76 -6.37
N PRO A 141 -24.63 9.87 -7.26
CA PRO A 141 -23.81 8.86 -7.92
C PRO A 141 -22.70 9.45 -8.78
N LYS A 142 -22.78 10.74 -9.15
CA LYS A 142 -21.72 11.43 -9.90
C LYS A 142 -20.47 11.69 -9.04
N ASP A 143 -20.60 11.66 -7.72
CA ASP A 143 -19.50 11.84 -6.76
C ASP A 143 -18.92 10.48 -6.30
N ASP A 144 -19.33 9.37 -6.94
CA ASP A 144 -19.07 7.97 -6.52
C ASP A 144 -17.98 7.27 -7.35
N ASP A 145 -17.01 8.05 -7.87
CA ASP A 145 -15.97 7.55 -8.78
C ASP A 145 -14.88 6.70 -8.11
N TRP A 146 -14.91 6.54 -6.78
CA TRP A 146 -13.95 5.69 -6.04
C TRP A 146 -14.07 4.20 -6.38
N SER A 147 -15.23 3.75 -6.86
CA SER A 147 -15.49 2.34 -7.21
C SER A 147 -15.11 1.99 -8.65
N LYS A 148 -14.71 2.99 -9.46
CA LYS A 148 -14.30 2.78 -10.85
C LYS A 148 -12.82 2.38 -10.93
N PRO A 149 -12.48 1.33 -11.70
CA PRO A 149 -11.09 0.99 -11.94
C PRO A 149 -10.39 2.10 -12.73
N VAL A 150 -9.12 2.35 -12.42
CA VAL A 150 -8.26 3.28 -13.16
C VAL A 150 -7.55 2.62 -14.35
N GLY A 151 -7.61 1.29 -14.46
CA GLY A 151 -7.07 0.53 -15.58
C GLY A 151 -5.58 0.18 -15.45
N MET A 152 -5.08 0.04 -14.22
CA MET A 152 -3.72 -0.45 -13.98
C MET A 152 -3.59 -1.93 -14.38
N LYS A 153 -2.35 -2.37 -14.64
CA LYS A 153 -2.03 -3.78 -14.91
C LYS A 153 -2.50 -4.72 -13.80
N THR A 154 -2.36 -4.30 -12.56
CA THR A 154 -2.95 -4.95 -11.39
C THR A 154 -3.53 -3.86 -10.50
N GLU A 155 -4.73 -4.07 -9.96
CA GLU A 155 -5.49 -3.04 -9.27
C GLU A 155 -6.33 -3.61 -8.12
N ILE A 156 -6.42 -2.89 -7.01
CA ILE A 156 -7.47 -3.10 -6.01
C ILE A 156 -8.56 -2.05 -6.24
N VAL A 157 -9.77 -2.51 -6.54
CA VAL A 157 -10.97 -1.68 -6.63
C VAL A 157 -11.74 -1.83 -5.31
N PRO A 158 -11.95 -0.76 -4.54
CA PRO A 158 -12.74 -0.84 -3.31
C PRO A 158 -14.19 -1.21 -3.61
N LEU A 159 -14.77 -2.06 -2.76
CA LEU A 159 -16.21 -2.32 -2.67
C LEU A 159 -16.83 -1.64 -1.45
N THR A 160 -16.03 -1.41 -0.40
CA THR A 160 -16.33 -0.44 0.66
C THR A 160 -15.71 0.90 0.28
N ARG A 161 -16.44 2.01 0.47
CA ARG A 161 -15.91 3.36 0.26
C ARG A 161 -14.56 3.51 1.00
N PRO A 162 -13.45 3.89 0.34
CA PRO A 162 -12.10 3.77 0.90
C PRO A 162 -11.70 4.92 1.85
N TYR A 163 -12.67 5.73 2.28
CA TYR A 163 -12.47 6.88 3.17
C TYR A 163 -13.69 7.08 4.07
N GLY A 164 -13.48 7.76 5.20
CA GLY A 164 -14.54 8.04 6.17
C GLY A 164 -15.02 6.80 6.94
N ASN A 165 -14.21 5.75 7.01
CA ASN A 165 -14.49 4.56 7.81
C ASN A 165 -13.94 4.73 9.22
N TYR A 166 -14.63 4.19 10.23
CA TYR A 166 -14.06 4.02 11.55
C TYR A 166 -13.29 2.71 11.65
N ALA A 167 -12.35 2.63 12.59
CA ALA A 167 -11.81 1.36 13.02
C ALA A 167 -12.94 0.40 13.44
N GLY A 168 -12.80 -0.88 13.08
CA GLY A 168 -13.81 -1.92 13.24
C GLY A 168 -14.74 -2.10 12.03
N THR A 169 -14.74 -1.18 11.06
CA THR A 169 -15.51 -1.33 9.82
C THR A 169 -14.91 -2.41 8.92
N LEU A 170 -15.78 -3.20 8.27
CA LEU A 170 -15.39 -4.12 7.21
C LEU A 170 -15.06 -3.35 5.94
N PHE A 171 -13.82 -3.48 5.49
CA PHE A 171 -13.35 -3.06 4.20
C PHE A 171 -13.31 -4.25 3.24
N GLN A 172 -13.90 -4.08 2.07
CA GLN A 172 -13.83 -5.05 0.99
C GLN A 172 -13.17 -4.42 -0.23
N GLY A 173 -12.28 -5.18 -0.86
CA GLY A 173 -11.64 -4.82 -2.12
C GLY A 173 -11.69 -5.98 -3.10
N ARG A 174 -11.85 -5.67 -4.38
CA ARG A 174 -11.73 -6.62 -5.49
C ARG A 174 -10.38 -6.43 -6.18
N VAL A 175 -9.61 -7.50 -6.29
CA VAL A 175 -8.36 -7.51 -7.03
C VAL A 175 -8.64 -7.76 -8.50
N LEU A 176 -8.08 -6.92 -9.36
CA LEU A 176 -8.10 -7.05 -10.81
C LEU A 176 -6.67 -7.22 -11.33
N VAL A 177 -6.52 -8.05 -12.36
CA VAL A 177 -5.31 -8.15 -13.18
C VAL A 177 -5.72 -8.08 -14.64
N ASP A 178 -5.12 -7.15 -15.37
CA ASP A 178 -5.50 -6.81 -16.75
C ASP A 178 -7.01 -6.55 -16.88
N GLY A 179 -7.57 -5.84 -15.89
CA GLY A 179 -8.99 -5.48 -15.80
C GLY A 179 -9.94 -6.64 -15.45
N LYS A 180 -9.44 -7.86 -15.23
CA LYS A 180 -10.25 -9.05 -14.89
C LYS A 180 -10.09 -9.41 -13.43
N SER A 181 -11.15 -9.94 -12.83
CA SER A 181 -11.09 -10.40 -11.43
C SER A 181 -10.02 -11.48 -11.22
N ALA A 182 -9.28 -11.36 -10.11
CA ALA A 182 -8.15 -12.22 -9.78
C ALA A 182 -8.44 -13.09 -8.52
N PRO A 183 -8.99 -14.30 -8.70
CA PRO A 183 -9.30 -15.20 -7.60
C PRO A 183 -8.04 -15.83 -6.97
N ASN A 184 -8.16 -16.29 -5.72
CA ASN A 184 -7.08 -16.94 -4.96
C ASN A 184 -5.76 -16.14 -4.94
N THR A 185 -5.86 -14.81 -5.02
CA THR A 185 -4.73 -13.89 -4.94
C THR A 185 -4.37 -13.66 -3.47
N THR A 186 -3.08 -13.77 -3.14
CA THR A 186 -2.59 -13.46 -1.80
C THR A 186 -2.65 -11.96 -1.55
N VAL A 187 -3.31 -11.55 -0.45
CA VAL A 187 -3.36 -10.17 0.00
C VAL A 187 -2.61 -10.06 1.33
N LYS A 188 -1.53 -9.30 1.32
CA LYS A 188 -0.73 -8.93 2.50
C LYS A 188 -1.30 -7.62 3.06
N VAL A 189 -1.50 -7.55 4.37
CA VAL A 189 -2.08 -6.39 5.04
C VAL A 189 -1.20 -5.94 6.20
N GLU A 190 -0.86 -4.67 6.22
CA GLU A 190 -0.06 -4.06 7.29
C GLU A 190 -0.60 -2.70 7.73
N PHE A 191 -0.32 -2.37 8.99
CA PHE A 191 -0.55 -1.07 9.58
C PHE A 191 0.65 -0.16 9.33
N LEU A 192 0.43 1.09 8.94
CA LEU A 192 1.50 2.08 8.82
C LEU A 192 1.84 2.62 10.21
N ASN A 193 2.96 2.19 10.76
CA ASN A 193 3.43 2.59 12.08
C ASN A 193 4.19 3.93 12.03
N GLU A 194 3.58 5.00 11.51
CA GLU A 194 4.26 6.26 11.19
C GLU A 194 5.06 6.89 12.35
N SER A 195 4.61 6.63 13.58
CA SER A 195 5.20 7.19 14.80
C SER A 195 6.20 6.24 15.47
N ASP A 196 6.45 5.06 14.88
CA ASP A 196 7.28 3.99 15.43
C ASP A 196 6.93 3.63 16.89
N LEU A 197 5.63 3.70 17.22
CA LEU A 197 5.14 3.47 18.59
C LEU A 197 4.75 2.01 18.85
N TYR A 198 4.50 1.24 17.80
CA TYR A 198 4.02 -0.13 17.92
C TYR A 198 5.10 -1.14 17.55
N GLN A 199 5.08 -2.30 18.19
CA GLN A 199 5.87 -3.45 17.79
C GLN A 199 4.96 -4.66 17.59
N PRO A 200 5.18 -5.46 16.53
CA PRO A 200 4.42 -6.68 16.34
C PRO A 200 4.78 -7.67 17.46
N ARG A 201 3.80 -8.44 17.94
CA ARG A 201 4.01 -9.44 19.00
C ARG A 201 5.08 -10.48 18.62
N ASN A 202 5.14 -10.83 17.34
CA ASN A 202 6.18 -11.61 16.68
C ASN A 202 6.00 -11.43 15.16
N SER A 203 6.84 -12.08 14.36
CA SER A 203 6.83 -11.94 12.89
C SER A 203 5.50 -12.31 12.22
N TYR A 204 4.67 -13.18 12.81
CA TYR A 204 3.35 -13.50 12.27
C TYR A 204 2.34 -12.36 12.42
N TYR A 205 2.64 -11.37 13.27
CA TYR A 205 1.80 -10.17 13.47
C TYR A 205 2.28 -8.97 12.67
N THR A 206 3.45 -9.04 12.02
CA THR A 206 3.96 -7.97 11.15
C THR A 206 3.05 -7.84 9.93
N THR A 207 2.94 -8.92 9.15
CA THR A 207 2.11 -8.99 7.95
C THR A 207 0.96 -9.96 8.15
N GLN A 208 -0.26 -9.48 8.03
CA GLN A 208 -1.44 -10.34 7.97
C GLN A 208 -1.63 -10.83 6.53
N VAL A 209 -1.98 -12.10 6.35
CA VAL A 209 -2.10 -12.71 5.02
C VAL A 209 -3.49 -13.31 4.86
N MET A 210 -4.16 -12.93 3.77
CA MET A 210 -5.46 -13.48 3.37
C MET A 210 -5.45 -13.80 1.87
N LYS A 211 -6.54 -14.38 1.38
CA LYS A 211 -6.72 -14.71 -0.04
C LYS A 211 -8.03 -14.15 -0.55
N THR A 212 -8.06 -13.78 -1.82
CA THR A 212 -9.32 -13.44 -2.49
C THR A 212 -10.17 -14.67 -2.76
N ASP A 213 -11.49 -14.50 -2.75
CA ASP A 213 -12.47 -15.50 -3.18
C ASP A 213 -12.49 -15.68 -4.71
N ASP A 214 -13.42 -16.51 -5.22
CA ASP A 214 -13.57 -16.78 -6.66
C ASP A 214 -13.96 -15.53 -7.48
N ASN A 215 -14.48 -14.50 -6.83
CA ASN A 215 -14.80 -13.20 -7.43
C ASN A 215 -13.67 -12.17 -7.25
N GLY A 216 -12.49 -12.60 -6.76
CA GLY A 216 -11.34 -11.74 -6.53
C GLY A 216 -11.51 -10.80 -5.33
N ILE A 217 -12.45 -11.08 -4.42
CA ILE A 217 -12.78 -10.22 -3.28
C ILE A 217 -12.02 -10.67 -2.04
N PHE A 218 -11.41 -9.72 -1.32
CA PHE A 218 -10.94 -9.92 0.05
C PHE A 218 -11.75 -9.05 1.01
N THR A 219 -11.79 -9.45 2.29
CA THR A 219 -12.50 -8.73 3.35
C THR A 219 -11.58 -8.57 4.57
N PHE A 220 -11.50 -7.36 5.11
CA PHE A 220 -10.68 -7.05 6.27
C PHE A 220 -11.43 -6.13 7.24
N ALA A 221 -11.28 -6.38 8.54
CA ALA A 221 -11.74 -5.47 9.59
C ALA A 221 -10.51 -4.76 10.18
N ALA A 222 -10.42 -3.44 10.05
CA ALA A 222 -9.32 -2.69 10.65
C ALA A 222 -9.44 -2.71 12.19
N PRO A 223 -8.55 -3.39 12.94
CA PRO A 223 -8.73 -3.57 14.38
C PRO A 223 -8.57 -2.27 15.18
N TRP A 224 -7.83 -1.29 14.64
CA TRP A 224 -7.66 0.03 15.21
C TRP A 224 -7.46 1.08 14.10
N ALA A 225 -7.50 2.34 14.50
CA ALA A 225 -7.46 3.48 13.61
C ALA A 225 -6.04 3.83 13.15
N GLY A 226 -5.96 4.41 11.95
CA GLY A 226 -4.77 4.82 11.23
C GLY A 226 -4.77 4.26 9.81
N TRP A 227 -3.63 4.38 9.13
CA TRP A 227 -3.45 3.89 7.77
C TRP A 227 -3.19 2.39 7.72
N TRP A 228 -3.91 1.71 6.84
CA TRP A 228 -3.73 0.30 6.53
C TRP A 228 -3.47 0.12 5.04
N GLY A 229 -2.44 -0.66 4.72
CA GLY A 229 -2.02 -0.98 3.37
C GLY A 229 -2.44 -2.39 3.00
N PHE A 230 -2.99 -2.56 1.80
CA PHE A 230 -3.37 -3.85 1.22
C PHE A 230 -2.54 -4.09 -0.02
N ALA A 231 -1.68 -5.10 -0.02
CA ALA A 231 -0.87 -5.50 -1.17
C ALA A 231 -1.34 -6.87 -1.68
N ALA A 232 -2.11 -6.86 -2.76
CA ALA A 232 -2.52 -8.06 -3.49
C ALA A 232 -1.39 -8.46 -4.46
N VAL A 233 -0.65 -9.50 -4.13
CA VAL A 233 0.61 -9.86 -4.79
C VAL A 233 0.53 -11.20 -5.52
N ARG A 234 1.27 -11.30 -6.62
CA ARG A 234 1.39 -12.50 -7.45
C ARG A 234 2.71 -12.53 -8.22
N ASP A 235 3.08 -13.69 -8.73
CA ASP A 235 4.12 -13.79 -9.75
C ASP A 235 3.65 -13.06 -11.03
N ALA A 236 4.54 -12.26 -11.63
CA ALA A 236 4.25 -11.50 -12.83
C ALA A 236 4.23 -12.34 -14.12
N GLY A 237 4.71 -13.59 -14.08
CA GLY A 237 4.81 -14.51 -15.21
C GLY A 237 6.02 -14.26 -16.11
N TYR A 238 6.94 -13.38 -15.71
CA TYR A 238 8.18 -13.06 -16.43
C TYR A 238 9.32 -12.74 -15.44
N THR A 239 10.54 -12.72 -15.96
CA THR A 239 11.76 -12.46 -15.21
C THR A 239 12.48 -11.21 -15.70
N LEU A 240 13.32 -10.64 -14.85
CA LEU A 240 14.27 -9.58 -15.18
C LEU A 240 15.70 -10.04 -14.87
N LYS A 241 16.71 -9.50 -15.57
CA LYS A 241 18.10 -9.93 -15.40
C LYS A 241 18.85 -9.11 -14.36
N VAL A 242 19.60 -9.79 -13.51
CA VAL A 242 20.67 -9.24 -12.65
C VAL A 242 21.93 -10.04 -12.94
N ASP A 243 22.99 -9.37 -13.40
CA ASP A 243 24.26 -10.01 -13.78
C ASP A 243 24.10 -11.20 -14.75
N GLY A 244 23.15 -11.07 -15.68
CA GLY A 244 22.82 -12.10 -16.67
C GLY A 244 21.86 -13.21 -16.19
N VAL A 245 21.63 -13.31 -14.87
CA VAL A 245 20.75 -14.31 -14.25
C VAL A 245 19.32 -13.81 -14.20
N ASP A 246 18.38 -14.65 -14.60
CA ASP A 246 16.94 -14.34 -14.54
C ASP A 246 16.43 -14.40 -13.11
N LYS A 247 15.73 -13.35 -12.70
CA LYS A 247 15.14 -13.18 -11.37
C LYS A 247 13.63 -12.99 -11.49
N PRO A 248 12.83 -13.63 -10.62
CA PRO A 248 11.39 -13.52 -10.65
C PRO A 248 10.94 -12.09 -10.31
N VAL A 249 9.72 -11.75 -10.73
CA VAL A 249 9.08 -10.47 -10.43
C VAL A 249 7.78 -10.72 -9.65
N GLU A 250 7.72 -10.19 -8.44
CA GLU A 250 6.47 -10.07 -7.66
C GLU A 250 5.74 -8.81 -8.12
N MET A 251 4.59 -8.98 -8.76
CA MET A 251 3.71 -7.90 -9.17
C MET A 251 2.60 -7.72 -8.12
N GLY A 252 2.40 -6.50 -7.67
CA GLY A 252 1.44 -6.18 -6.60
C GLY A 252 0.50 -5.04 -6.97
N ALA A 253 -0.77 -5.19 -6.63
CA ALA A 253 -1.70 -4.06 -6.52
C ALA A 253 -1.74 -3.61 -5.06
N VAL A 254 -1.43 -2.34 -4.81
CA VAL A 254 -1.39 -1.76 -3.48
C VAL A 254 -2.44 -0.67 -3.34
N LEU A 255 -3.25 -0.74 -2.29
CA LEU A 255 -4.20 0.29 -1.91
C LEU A 255 -3.99 0.68 -0.44
N TRP A 256 -4.03 1.98 -0.18
CA TRP A 256 -3.98 2.53 1.17
C TRP A 256 -5.33 3.15 1.54
N THR A 257 -5.79 2.90 2.77
CA THR A 257 -7.00 3.52 3.31
C THR A 257 -6.79 3.90 4.78
N GLU A 258 -7.31 5.06 5.18
CA GLU A 258 -7.33 5.48 6.57
C GLU A 258 -8.64 5.05 7.26
N PHE A 259 -8.52 4.50 8.47
CA PHE A 259 -9.65 4.24 9.37
C PHE A 259 -9.56 5.18 10.56
N GLY A 260 -10.57 6.01 10.77
CA GLY A 260 -10.59 7.05 11.80
C GLY A 260 -11.04 6.57 13.17
N LYS A 261 -10.91 7.47 14.16
CA LYS A 261 -11.58 7.38 15.48
C LYS A 261 -12.68 8.45 15.54
N PRO A 262 -13.77 8.23 16.30
CA PRO A 262 -14.69 9.32 16.59
C PRO A 262 -13.98 10.44 17.35
N MET A 263 -14.32 11.68 17.03
CA MET A 263 -13.84 12.83 17.79
C MET A 263 -14.58 12.91 19.13
N VAL A 264 -13.83 13.08 20.23
CA VAL A 264 -14.43 13.37 21.54
C VAL A 264 -14.92 14.81 21.53
N ARG A 265 -16.21 15.03 21.80
CA ARG A 265 -16.73 16.38 22.01
C ARG A 265 -16.03 16.98 23.22
N LYS A 266 -15.40 18.15 23.07
CA LYS A 266 -15.06 18.99 24.24
C LYS A 266 -16.37 19.27 24.97
N ILE A 267 -16.47 18.85 26.23
CA ILE A 267 -17.66 19.04 27.06
C ILE A 267 -18.03 20.52 27.00
N ARG A 268 -19.24 20.86 26.55
CA ARG A 268 -19.80 22.19 26.80
C ARG A 268 -19.89 22.31 28.32
N GLN A 269 -19.11 23.18 28.95
CA GLN A 269 -19.41 23.57 30.32
C GLN A 269 -20.87 24.04 30.34
N PRO A 270 -21.78 23.37 31.06
CA PRO A 270 -23.13 23.88 31.22
C PRO A 270 -23.05 25.07 32.19
N GLY A 271 -23.28 26.28 31.67
CA GLY A 271 -23.58 27.47 32.46
C GLY A 271 -22.41 28.06 33.26
N LEU A 272 -21.82 29.12 32.71
CA LEU A 272 -21.37 30.30 33.46
C LEU A 272 -22.19 31.50 32.94
#